data_AF-A0A3M1FV03-F1
#
_entry.id   AF-A0A3M1FV03-F1
#
_cell.length_a   1.000
_cell.length_b   1.000
_cell.length_c   1.000
_cell.angle_alpha   90.00
_cell.angle_beta   90.00
_cell.angle_gamma   90.00
#
_symmetry.space_group_name_H-M   'P 1'
#
loop_
_entity.id
_entity.type
_entity.pdbx_description
1 polymer ?
#
loop_
_entity_poly.entity_id
_entity_poly.type
_entity_poly.pdbx_seq_one_letter_code
_entity_poly.pdbx_strand_id
1 'polypeptide(L)'
;MFTIALRILRYGVKNFTRNGWLSTTTVIVTTISLLVSIWLMLFNVVTRTAIASVQDKIDISLYFKSSTSEDDILAIKEALEKLPDVKSVEYVSRDKALEQFRAAHKDDPTIVQALAELDENPL
;
A
#
# COMPACT_ATOMS: atom_id res chain seq x y z
N MET A 1 -2.35 33.26 44.47
CA MET A 1 -2.63 32.84 43.08
C MET A 1 -3.44 31.55 43.01
N PHE A 2 -3.06 30.48 43.72
CA PHE A 2 -3.78 29.19 43.74
C PHE A 2 -5.26 29.30 44.14
N THR A 3 -5.58 30.13 45.13
CA THR A 3 -6.96 30.36 45.61
C THR A 3 -7.86 31.04 44.58
N ILE A 4 -7.28 31.89 43.72
CA ILE A 4 -8.00 32.59 42.65
C ILE A 4 -8.35 31.59 41.54
N ALA A 5 -7.41 30.74 41.13
CA ALA A 5 -7.64 29.69 40.13
C ALA A 5 -8.70 28.68 40.60
N LEU A 6 -8.61 28.22 41.86
CA LEU A 6 -9.59 27.30 42.43
C LEU A 6 -10.99 27.93 42.50
N ARG A 7 -11.05 29.23 42.82
CA ARG A 7 -12.30 29.99 42.81
C ARG A 7 -12.89 30.03 41.40
N ILE A 8 -12.10 30.38 40.38
CA ILE A 8 -12.54 30.44 38.98
C ILE A 8 -13.08 29.09 38.51
N LEU A 9 -12.38 27.98 38.77
CA LEU A 9 -12.84 26.63 38.46
C LEU A 9 -14.17 26.31 39.13
N ARG A 10 -14.32 26.64 40.43
CA ARG A 10 -15.56 26.41 41.17
C ARG A 10 -16.74 27.22 40.60
N TYR A 11 -16.51 28.46 40.20
CA TYR A 11 -17.54 29.28 39.53
C TYR A 11 -17.86 28.76 38.13
N GLY A 12 -16.85 28.30 37.37
CA GLY A 12 -17.03 27.68 36.06
C GLY A 12 -17.90 26.43 36.13
N VAL A 13 -17.59 25.50 37.04
CA VAL A 13 -18.40 24.29 37.26
C VAL A 13 -19.82 24.65 37.72
N LYS A 14 -19.98 25.62 38.63
CA LYS A 14 -21.31 26.07 39.08
C LYS A 14 -22.13 26.70 37.95
N ASN A 15 -21.49 27.42 37.03
CA ASN A 15 -22.17 28.00 35.88
C ASN A 15 -22.53 26.93 34.83
N PHE A 16 -21.64 25.96 34.63
CA PHE A 16 -21.84 24.83 33.73
C PHE A 16 -23.03 23.95 34.17
N THR A 17 -23.15 23.66 35.47
CA THR A 17 -24.29 22.88 36.00
C THR A 17 -25.60 23.67 35.99
N ARG A 18 -25.56 24.98 36.26
CA ARG A 18 -26.76 25.85 36.17
C ARG A 18 -27.28 26.00 34.74
N ASN A 19 -26.40 25.97 33.74
CA ASN A 19 -26.74 25.99 32.32
C ASN A 19 -26.58 24.60 31.69
N GLY A 20 -26.92 23.54 32.44
CA GLY A 20 -26.60 22.16 32.10
C GLY A 20 -27.07 21.75 30.70
N TRP A 21 -28.26 22.18 30.27
CA TRP A 21 -28.79 21.83 28.95
C TRP A 21 -27.94 22.40 27.81
N LEU A 22 -27.75 23.73 27.79
CA LEU A 22 -26.97 24.41 26.76
C LEU A 22 -25.51 23.94 26.77
N SER A 23 -24.91 23.81 27.96
CA SER A 23 -23.52 23.39 28.10
C SER A 23 -23.31 21.95 27.61
N THR A 24 -24.27 21.05 27.88
CA THR A 24 -24.22 19.67 27.39
C THR A 24 -24.33 19.62 25.87
N THR A 25 -25.26 20.38 25.27
CA THR A 25 -25.40 20.45 23.81
C THR A 25 -24.11 20.94 23.16
N THR A 26 -23.51 22.03 23.67
CA THR A 26 -22.26 22.56 23.14
C THR A 26 -21.12 21.54 23.24
N VAL A 27 -20.97 20.88 24.40
CA VAL A 27 -19.93 19.85 24.57
C VAL A 27 -20.13 18.70 23.60
N ILE A 28 -21.36 18.21 23.41
CA ILE A 28 -21.67 17.13 22.47
C ILE A 28 -21.30 17.55 21.05
N VAL A 29 -21.75 18.72 20.60
CA VAL A 29 -21.50 19.20 19.23
C VAL A 29 -19.99 19.37 18.99
N THR A 30 -19.27 20.00 19.91
CA THR A 30 -17.81 20.15 19.79
C THR A 30 -17.10 18.80 19.82
N THR A 31 -17.54 17.87 20.68
CA THR A 31 -16.95 16.52 20.75
C THR A 31 -17.16 15.76 19.45
N ILE A 32 -18.38 15.79 18.88
CA ILE A 32 -18.68 15.16 17.59
C ILE A 32 -17.84 15.81 16.49
N SER A 33 -17.73 17.13 16.47
CA SER A 33 -16.92 17.85 15.47
C SER A 33 -15.45 17.40 15.51
N LEU A 34 -14.83 17.34 16.70
CA LEU A 34 -13.47 16.86 16.85
C LEU A 34 -13.33 15.39 16.46
N LEU A 35 -14.29 14.57 16.85
CA LEU A 35 -14.31 13.15 16.52
C LEU A 35 -14.36 12.96 15.00
N VAL A 36 -15.23 13.67 14.30
CA VAL A 36 -15.31 13.65 12.82
C VAL A 36 -13.99 14.09 12.20
N SER A 37 -13.37 15.16 12.69
CA SER A 37 -12.07 15.61 12.18
C SER A 37 -10.98 14.55 12.34
N ILE A 38 -10.91 13.90 13.51
CA ILE A 38 -9.95 12.81 13.76
C ILE A 38 -10.24 11.61 12.84
N TRP A 39 -11.51 11.22 12.70
CA TRP A 39 -11.90 10.12 11.81
C TRP A 39 -11.53 10.37 10.35
N LEU A 40 -11.71 11.59 9.85
CA LEU A 40 -11.31 11.94 8.48
C LEU A 40 -9.80 11.82 8.28
N MET A 41 -9.00 12.24 9.27
CA MET A 41 -7.55 12.08 9.22
C MET A 41 -7.15 10.59 9.24
N LEU A 42 -7.73 9.80 10.14
CA LEU A 42 -7.47 8.37 10.22
C LEU A 42 -7.88 7.64 8.93
N PHE A 43 -9.05 7.98 8.39
CA PHE A 43 -9.54 7.41 7.14
C PHE A 43 -8.56 7.68 5.99
N ASN A 44 -8.03 8.90 5.88
CA ASN A 44 -7.03 9.23 4.85
C ASN A 44 -5.80 8.33 4.93
N VAL A 45 -5.26 8.12 6.14
CA VAL A 45 -4.08 7.27 6.36
C VAL A 45 -4.41 5.82 5.99
N VAL A 46 -5.53 5.28 6.48
CA VAL A 46 -5.93 3.90 6.20
C VAL A 46 -6.13 3.67 4.70
N THR A 47 -6.82 4.58 4.00
CA THR A 47 -7.03 4.47 2.56
C THR A 47 -5.71 4.50 1.78
N ARG A 48 -4.78 5.40 2.14
CA ARG A 48 -3.47 5.46 1.47
C ARG A 48 -2.67 4.18 1.67
N THR A 49 -2.65 3.65 2.89
CA THR A 49 -1.96 2.39 3.19
C THR A 49 -2.61 1.21 2.47
N ALA A 50 -3.94 1.17 2.40
CA ALA A 50 -4.68 0.14 1.68
C ALA A 50 -4.35 0.16 0.18
N ILE A 51 -4.34 1.35 -0.44
CA ILE A 51 -3.97 1.53 -1.84
C ILE A 51 -2.52 1.08 -2.08
N ALA A 52 -1.58 1.51 -1.24
CA ALA A 52 -0.17 1.13 -1.37
C ALA A 52 0.02 -0.39 -1.27
N SER A 53 -0.68 -1.06 -0.35
CA SER A 53 -0.64 -2.52 -0.19
C SER A 53 -1.19 -3.28 -1.39
N VAL A 54 -2.17 -2.71 -2.10
CA VAL A 54 -2.68 -3.28 -3.35
C VAL A 54 -1.71 -3.03 -4.50
N GLN A 55 -1.18 -1.81 -4.62
CA GLN A 55 -0.24 -1.43 -5.68
C GLN A 55 1.05 -2.26 -5.63
N ASP A 56 1.55 -2.58 -4.44
CA ASP A 56 2.74 -3.42 -4.25
C ASP A 56 2.55 -4.89 -4.71
N LYS A 57 1.33 -5.32 -5.01
CA LYS A 57 1.03 -6.68 -5.51
C LYS A 57 0.79 -6.75 -7.02
N ILE A 58 0.91 -5.63 -7.72
CA ILE A 58 0.69 -5.58 -9.17
C ILE A 58 2.03 -5.80 -9.87
N ASP A 59 2.29 -7.05 -10.24
CA ASP A 59 3.41 -7.43 -11.11
C ASP A 59 2.90 -7.60 -12.56
N ILE A 60 3.58 -6.96 -13.52
CA ILE A 60 3.27 -7.10 -14.95
C ILE A 60 4.46 -7.78 -15.63
N SER A 61 4.22 -8.97 -16.19
CA SER A 61 5.21 -9.69 -16.98
C SER A 61 5.07 -9.39 -18.47
N LEU A 62 6.16 -8.96 -19.10
CA LEU A 62 6.24 -8.77 -20.55
C LEU A 62 7.10 -9.88 -21.15
N TYR A 63 6.56 -10.58 -22.14
CA TYR A 63 7.26 -11.66 -22.84
C TYR A 63 7.73 -11.18 -24.20
N PHE A 64 9.00 -11.46 -24.53
CA PHE A 64 9.59 -11.11 -25.81
C PHE A 64 9.64 -12.33 -26.73
N LYS A 65 9.55 -12.09 -28.04
CA LYS A 65 9.73 -13.15 -29.04
C LYS A 65 11.19 -13.62 -29.04
N SER A 66 11.42 -14.89 -29.38
CA SER A 66 12.76 -15.46 -29.30
C SER A 66 13.80 -14.83 -30.25
N SER A 67 13.33 -14.13 -31.28
CA SER A 67 14.15 -13.41 -32.28
C SER A 67 14.50 -11.97 -31.89
N THR A 68 14.07 -11.51 -30.71
CA THR A 68 14.31 -10.12 -30.26
C THR A 68 15.75 -9.99 -29.76
N SER A 69 16.44 -8.93 -30.15
CA SER A 69 17.80 -8.67 -29.68
C SER A 69 17.81 -8.23 -28.21
N GLU A 70 18.90 -8.53 -27.49
CA GLU A 70 19.04 -8.10 -26.09
C GLU A 70 19.12 -6.57 -25.98
N ASP A 71 19.76 -5.90 -26.93
CA ASP A 71 19.87 -4.45 -26.99
C ASP A 71 18.49 -3.77 -27.06
N ASP A 72 17.56 -4.31 -27.85
CA ASP A 72 16.19 -3.80 -27.94
C ASP A 72 15.43 -4.00 -26.62
N ILE A 73 15.66 -5.13 -25.94
CA ILE A 73 15.02 -5.41 -24.64
C ILE A 73 15.54 -4.45 -23.57
N LEU A 74 16.84 -4.18 -23.55
CA LEU A 74 17.46 -3.23 -22.61
C LEU A 74 17.00 -1.79 -22.89
N ALA A 75 16.83 -1.42 -24.16
CA ALA A 75 16.26 -0.11 -24.53
C ALA A 75 14.81 0.05 -24.02
N ILE A 76 13.99 -1.00 -24.11
CA ILE A 76 12.63 -1.01 -23.56
C ILE A 76 12.66 -0.94 -22.04
N LYS A 77 13.56 -1.70 -21.39
CA LYS A 77 13.75 -1.63 -19.94
C LYS A 77 14.04 -0.20 -19.48
N GLU A 78 15.00 0.48 -20.11
CA GLU A 78 15.31 1.87 -19.77
C GLU A 78 14.13 2.83 -20.03
N ALA A 79 13.35 2.60 -21.09
CA ALA A 79 12.17 3.40 -21.39
C ALA A 79 11.10 3.23 -20.31
N LEU A 80 10.90 2.01 -19.81
CA LEU A 80 9.95 1.70 -18.74
C LEU A 80 10.41 2.24 -17.38
N GLU A 81 11.70 2.17 -17.07
CA GLU A 81 12.27 2.72 -15.82
C GLU A 81 12.14 4.25 -15.72
N LYS A 82 11.99 4.94 -16.85
CA LYS A 82 11.78 6.39 -16.90
C LYS A 82 10.31 6.79 -16.67
N LEU A 83 9.37 5.85 -16.65
CA LEU A 83 7.96 6.15 -16.43
C LEU A 83 7.70 6.42 -14.95
N PRO A 84 6.96 7.49 -14.60
CA PRO A 84 6.70 7.86 -13.21
C PRO A 84 5.82 6.84 -12.46
N ASP A 85 5.05 6.04 -13.19
CA ASP A 85 4.13 5.04 -12.63
C ASP A 85 4.79 3.66 -12.42
N VAL A 86 6.05 3.49 -12.86
CA VAL A 86 6.78 2.22 -12.76
C VAL A 86 7.73 2.28 -11.56
N LYS A 87 7.54 1.37 -10.61
CA LYS A 87 8.38 1.28 -9.40
C LYS A 87 9.75 0.67 -9.69
N SER A 88 9.79 -0.40 -10.48
CA SER A 88 11.02 -1.12 -10.84
C SER A 88 10.79 -1.98 -12.08
N VAL A 89 11.84 -2.21 -12.86
CA VAL A 89 11.83 -3.13 -13.99
C VAL A 89 12.93 -4.17 -13.80
N GLU A 90 12.57 -5.44 -13.78
CA GLU A 90 13.52 -6.55 -13.70
C GLU A 90 13.66 -7.22 -15.07
N TYR A 91 14.89 -7.35 -15.55
CA TYR A 91 15.19 -8.20 -16.71
C TYR A 91 15.41 -9.64 -16.23
N VAL A 92 14.66 -10.55 -16.83
CA VAL A 92 14.78 -12.00 -16.60
C VAL A 92 15.21 -12.63 -17.92
N SER A 93 16.42 -13.19 -17.95
CA SER A 93 16.91 -13.96 -19.09
C SER A 93 16.19 -15.31 -19.19
N ARG A 94 16.25 -15.95 -20.36
CA ARG A 94 15.63 -17.28 -20.58
C ARG A 94 16.11 -18.32 -19.58
N ASP A 95 17.40 -18.33 -19.26
CA ASP A 95 17.97 -19.29 -18.32
C ASP A 95 17.47 -19.04 -16.90
N LYS A 96 17.38 -17.77 -16.49
CA LYS A 96 16.85 -17.39 -15.18
C LYS A 96 15.35 -17.67 -15.09
N ALA A 97 14.60 -17.46 -16.16
CA ALA A 97 13.17 -17.80 -16.24
C ALA A 97 12.96 -19.31 -16.07
N LEU A 98 13.80 -20.14 -16.71
CA LEU A 98 13.77 -21.60 -16.56
C LEU A 98 14.10 -22.03 -15.13
N GLU A 99 15.11 -21.43 -14.50
CA GLU A 99 15.45 -21.72 -13.11
C GLU A 99 14.31 -21.36 -12.16
N GLN A 100 13.70 -20.18 -12.32
CA GLN A 100 12.54 -19.74 -11.53
C GLN A 100 11.33 -20.66 -11.76
N PHE A 101 11.07 -21.05 -13.01
CA PHE A 101 9.97 -21.95 -13.36
C PHE A 101 10.16 -23.34 -12.73
N ARG A 102 11.38 -23.88 -12.80
CA ARG A 102 11.74 -25.14 -12.13
C ARG A 102 11.57 -25.02 -10.62
N ALA A 103 11.99 -23.91 -10.02
CA ALA A 103 11.87 -23.68 -8.59
C ALA A 103 10.40 -23.59 -8.12
N ALA A 104 9.54 -22.93 -8.89
CA ALA A 104 8.12 -22.79 -8.58
C ALA A 104 7.34 -24.11 -8.71
N HIS A 105 7.80 -25.04 -9.55
CA HIS A 105 7.13 -26.32 -9.83
C HIS A 105 7.90 -27.54 -9.32
N LYS A 106 8.81 -27.38 -8.33
CA LYS A 106 9.60 -28.49 -7.76
C LYS A 106 8.74 -29.63 -7.23
N ASP A 107 7.55 -29.31 -6.72
CA ASP A 107 6.63 -30.26 -6.11
C ASP A 107 5.68 -30.93 -7.14
N ASP A 108 5.75 -30.54 -8.42
CA ASP A 108 4.97 -31.14 -9.51
C ASP A 108 5.86 -32.07 -10.38
N PRO A 109 5.84 -33.38 -10.13
CA PRO A 109 6.68 -34.33 -10.85
C PRO A 109 6.33 -34.44 -12.34
N THR A 110 5.10 -34.07 -12.75
CA THR A 110 4.69 -34.09 -14.16
C THR A 110 5.32 -32.95 -14.93
N ILE A 111 5.36 -31.75 -14.36
CA ILE A 111 6.01 -30.58 -14.98
C ILE A 111 7.53 -30.77 -15.06
N VAL A 112 8.14 -31.31 -14.01
CA VAL A 112 9.59 -31.56 -13.98
C VAL A 112 10.02 -32.60 -15.02
N GLN A 113 9.25 -33.69 -15.20
CA GLN A 113 9.52 -34.67 -16.25
C GLN A 113 9.33 -34.08 -17.66
N ALA A 114 8.25 -33.32 -17.89
CA ALA A 114 8.02 -32.70 -19.19
C ALA A 114 9.16 -31.74 -19.59
N LEU A 115 9.72 -30.98 -18.63
CA LEU A 115 10.89 -30.13 -18.87
C LEU A 115 12.18 -30.90 -19.16
N ALA A 116 12.31 -32.13 -18.66
CA ALA A 116 13.48 -32.96 -18.88
C ALA A 116 13.52 -33.60 -20.27
N GLU A 117 12.34 -33.75 -20.90
CA GLU A 117 12.18 -34.31 -22.25
C GLU A 117 12.31 -33.24 -23.37
N LEU A 118 12.45 -31.95 -23.01
CA LEU A 118 12.64 -30.87 -23.96
C LEU A 118 14.14 -30.64 -24.23
N ASP A 119 14.54 -30.69 -25.49
CA ASP A 119 15.92 -30.42 -25.92
C ASP A 119 16.30 -28.93 -25.87
N GLU A 120 15.32 -28.03 -25.92
CA GLU A 120 15.52 -26.56 -25.93
C GLU A 120 14.72 -25.86 -24.83
N ASN A 121 15.22 -24.69 -24.39
CA ASN A 121 14.53 -23.86 -23.40
C ASN A 121 13.24 -23.27 -24.00
N PRO A 122 12.05 -23.62 -23.47
CA PRO A 122 10.77 -23.16 -24.03
C PRO A 122 10.37 -21.74 -23.57
N LEU A 123 11.15 -21.11 -22.68
CA LEU A 123 10.90 -19.80 -22.08
C LEU A 123 11.79 -18.69 -22.68
#